data_AF-A0AAU4H0V9-F1
#
_entry.id   AF-A0AAU4H0V9-F1
#
_cell.length_a   1.000
_cell.length_b   1.000
_cell.length_c   1.000
_cell.angle_alpha   90.00
_cell.angle_beta   90.00
_cell.angle_gamma   90.00
#
_symmetry.space_group_name_H-M   'P 1'
#
loop_
_entity.id
_entity.type
_entity.pdbx_description
1 polymer ?
#
loop_
_entity_poly.entity_id
_entity_poly.type
_entity_poly.pdbx_seq_one_letter_code
_entity_poly.pdbx_strand_id
1 'polypeptide(L)'
;MSVRGTRRTPIASLAFVGVAALAGPLLVPAASAQAASGSLTVTTLGRHGTKVATTITVVNASSGETRTVKSGKRLSLPAGKYLAMTDIYESATDGLGTDTIGAQVVTVSGAKSVTLDARKGKAVKVSLDTPADVTEPARISARVCAAGTGMPSAFSAGGWNYAGSLYAIPNSSKLLQFGYLAQWSGNDSYVAVKNTTGIPAAPGGSFKRSKLATMRFSVRGGTQMANQHDIALQATPKTDNCTTDLMAQVRDDNAPYSATAHVTPGSWQPRDDIYASNGDDIGGGFPAVRTLAAGQSFTQSFGRAVWSPMHYLPTVWQKSVNFIPDALIGDPDVGIWGADPTKETVVLSKGSTTVKKQTLTNWGDGEADFAARIHSAGTYRLTVDAHRYRPGITFPSGMLSSRVTLDWRFKADPAKSVVAPVFMTRFLPAGLDSRNRAKASSTTSVTVSAGRGSQGPDVKFTKSTVKSLKVWASSDGGQTWKAATVTRSGSSWKASVHNPASGAVALRSQVTDSTGGTSVETVYRAYAIG
;
A
#
# COMPACT_ATOMS: atom_id res chain seq x y z
N MET A 1 21.35 10.65 -4.17
CA MET A 1 21.59 11.81 -3.29
C MET A 1 22.12 12.97 -4.12
N SER A 2 21.31 13.99 -4.35
CA SER A 2 21.76 15.34 -4.73
C SER A 2 20.75 16.30 -4.11
N VAL A 3 21.21 17.09 -3.14
CA VAL A 3 20.39 17.99 -2.33
C VAL A 3 20.30 19.33 -3.06
N ARG A 4 19.08 19.77 -3.42
CA ARG A 4 18.81 21.17 -3.77
C ARG A 4 17.93 21.80 -2.70
N GLY A 5 18.46 22.86 -2.10
CA GLY A 5 17.88 23.57 -0.97
C GLY A 5 16.66 24.41 -1.35
N THR A 6 15.65 24.34 -0.50
CA THR A 6 14.50 25.24 -0.47
C THR A 6 14.87 26.54 0.23
N ARG A 7 14.87 27.65 -0.52
CA ARG A 7 14.80 29.02 0.04
C ARG A 7 13.39 29.24 0.59
N ARG A 8 13.29 29.68 1.85
CA ARG A 8 12.05 30.19 2.45
C ARG A 8 11.96 31.70 2.19
N THR A 9 10.83 32.15 1.65
CA THR A 9 10.37 33.55 1.70
C THR A 9 9.27 33.69 2.76
N PRO A 10 9.14 34.85 3.41
CA PRO A 10 8.33 35.03 4.62
C PRO A 10 6.85 35.28 4.28
N ILE A 11 5.96 34.71 5.09
CA ILE A 11 4.52 35.00 5.04
C ILE A 11 4.26 36.20 5.96
N ALA A 12 3.68 37.25 5.39
CA ALA A 12 3.20 38.43 6.10
C ALA A 12 1.94 38.11 6.91
N SER A 13 1.93 38.53 8.17
CA SER A 13 0.82 38.40 9.11
C SER A 13 -0.33 39.35 8.75
N LEU A 14 -1.52 38.81 8.52
CA LEU A 14 -2.78 39.56 8.51
C LEU A 14 -3.40 39.52 9.91
N ALA A 15 -3.65 40.70 10.48
CA ALA A 15 -4.30 40.90 11.75
C ALA A 15 -5.81 40.64 11.64
N PHE A 16 -6.36 39.83 12.55
CA PHE A 16 -7.80 39.72 12.77
C PHE A 16 -8.19 40.55 14.01
N VAL A 17 -9.12 41.48 13.80
CA VAL A 17 -9.81 42.26 14.84
C VAL A 17 -10.78 41.34 15.59
N GLY A 18 -10.75 41.45 16.92
CA GLY A 18 -11.40 40.53 17.83
C GLY A 18 -12.92 40.64 17.95
N VAL A 19 -13.52 39.52 18.36
CA VAL A 19 -14.82 39.47 19.01
C VAL A 19 -14.61 38.74 20.33
N ALA A 20 -14.89 39.45 21.43
CA ALA A 20 -14.80 38.93 22.78
C ALA A 20 -15.91 37.91 23.05
N ALA A 21 -15.52 36.69 23.44
CA ALA A 21 -16.41 35.68 24.00
C ALA A 21 -15.86 35.21 25.35
N LEU A 22 -16.77 35.14 26.32
CA LEU A 22 -16.58 34.94 27.75
C LEU A 22 -15.67 33.76 28.10
N ALA A 23 -14.65 34.03 28.90
CA ALA A 23 -13.76 33.05 29.51
C ALA A 23 -14.46 32.31 30.65
N GLY A 24 -14.83 31.04 30.41
CA GLY A 24 -14.95 30.04 31.48
C GLY A 24 -13.58 29.39 31.72
N PRO A 25 -13.22 28.99 32.96
CA PRO A 25 -11.94 28.37 33.22
C PRO A 25 -11.91 26.96 32.59
N LEU A 26 -11.38 26.89 31.37
CA LEU A 26 -10.83 25.65 30.84
C LEU A 26 -9.62 25.28 31.71
N LEU A 27 -9.84 24.40 32.68
CA LEU A 27 -8.78 23.60 33.28
C LEU A 27 -8.21 22.69 32.19
N VAL A 28 -7.35 23.25 31.34
CA VAL A 28 -6.35 22.46 30.63
C VAL A 28 -5.46 21.92 31.74
N PRO A 29 -5.31 20.59 31.92
CA PRO A 29 -4.23 20.10 32.75
C PRO A 29 -2.96 20.63 32.10
N ALA A 30 -2.35 21.62 32.74
CA ALA A 30 -1.01 22.05 32.41
C ALA A 30 -0.14 20.81 32.60
N ALA A 31 0.16 20.12 31.50
CA ALA A 31 1.23 19.15 31.46
C ALA A 31 2.46 19.92 31.92
N SER A 32 2.81 19.75 33.19
CA SER A 32 3.92 20.45 33.80
C SER A 32 5.11 20.17 32.91
N ALA A 33 5.71 21.21 32.31
CA ALA A 33 6.94 21.08 31.57
C ALA A 33 7.98 20.51 32.53
N GLN A 34 8.14 19.19 32.50
CA GLN A 34 9.06 18.50 33.38
C GLN A 34 10.45 18.90 32.91
N ALA A 35 11.02 19.90 33.58
CA ALA A 35 12.31 20.47 33.21
C ALA A 35 13.31 19.34 32.99
N ALA A 36 14.04 19.37 31.88
CA ALA A 36 15.02 18.34 31.57
C ALA A 36 16.08 18.30 32.67
N SER A 37 15.96 17.34 33.58
CA SER A 37 16.77 17.22 34.80
C SER A 37 17.95 16.28 34.63
N GLY A 38 18.08 15.60 33.49
CA GLY A 38 19.17 14.69 33.17
C GLY A 38 19.67 14.80 31.74
N SER A 39 20.67 13.99 31.42
CA SER A 39 21.18 13.92 30.05
C SER A 39 21.78 12.56 29.77
N LEU A 40 21.66 12.11 28.53
CA LEU A 40 22.24 10.86 28.05
C LEU A 40 23.26 11.13 26.95
N THR A 41 24.45 10.58 27.10
CA THR A 41 25.44 10.47 26.01
C THR A 41 25.56 9.00 25.63
N VAL A 42 25.40 8.69 24.35
CA VAL A 42 25.55 7.32 23.84
C VAL A 42 26.71 7.31 22.88
N THR A 43 27.75 6.54 23.17
CA THR A 43 28.88 6.32 22.26
C THR A 43 28.73 4.97 21.58
N THR A 44 29.08 4.89 20.30
CA THR A 44 29.13 3.62 19.57
C THR A 44 30.57 3.27 19.23
N LEU A 45 30.91 1.99 19.39
CA LEU A 45 32.19 1.42 18.96
C LEU A 45 31.90 0.37 17.90
N GLY A 46 32.67 0.40 16.81
CA GLY A 46 32.68 -0.64 15.79
C GLY A 46 33.31 -1.94 16.30
N ARG A 47 33.23 -2.98 15.48
CA ARG A 47 33.82 -4.31 15.68
C ARG A 47 35.34 -4.25 15.78
N HIS A 48 35.97 -3.21 15.24
CA HIS A 48 37.41 -2.95 15.42
C HIS A 48 37.73 -2.10 16.67
N GLY A 49 36.71 -1.73 17.46
CA GLY A 49 36.86 -0.91 18.67
C GLY A 49 37.01 0.59 18.42
N THR A 50 37.02 1.03 17.16
CA THR A 50 37.03 2.45 16.78
C THR A 50 35.66 3.09 16.99
N LYS A 51 35.62 4.40 17.25
CA LYS A 51 34.35 5.12 17.39
C LYS A 51 33.65 5.22 16.04
N VAL A 52 32.36 4.88 16.01
CA VAL A 52 31.51 5.02 14.83
C VAL A 52 30.58 6.21 15.01
N ALA A 53 30.43 7.02 13.97
CA ALA A 53 29.49 8.14 13.96
C ALA A 53 28.16 7.69 13.35
N THR A 54 27.21 7.29 14.19
CA THR A 54 25.85 6.92 13.77
C THR A 54 24.77 7.72 14.51
N THR A 55 23.54 7.64 14.02
CA THR A 55 22.35 8.21 14.69
C THR A 55 21.82 7.20 15.70
N ILE A 56 21.59 7.66 16.93
CA ILE A 56 21.00 6.88 18.01
C ILE A 56 19.53 7.28 18.14
N THR A 57 18.64 6.31 18.06
CA THR A 57 17.22 6.47 18.39
C THR A 57 17.06 6.26 19.90
N VAL A 58 16.51 7.26 20.59
CA VAL A 58 16.26 7.23 22.04
C VAL A 58 14.76 7.30 22.26
N VAL A 59 14.19 6.24 22.83
CA VAL A 59 12.75 6.11 23.07
C VAL A 59 12.49 6.16 24.57
N ASN A 60 11.54 6.98 25.01
CA ASN A 60 11.04 6.95 26.38
C ASN A 60 10.18 5.69 26.59
N ALA A 61 10.54 4.85 27.55
CA ALA A 61 9.87 3.55 27.75
C ALA A 61 8.42 3.67 28.26
N SER A 62 8.03 4.80 28.87
CA SER A 62 6.65 4.99 29.35
C SER A 62 5.76 5.72 28.34
N SER A 63 6.28 6.75 27.67
CA SER A 63 5.48 7.58 26.75
C SER A 63 5.61 7.20 25.28
N GLY A 64 6.63 6.43 24.90
CA GLY A 64 6.97 6.19 23.49
C GLY A 64 7.59 7.41 22.77
N GLU A 65 7.80 8.53 23.47
CA GLU A 65 8.42 9.72 22.87
C GLU A 65 9.81 9.37 22.31
N THR A 66 10.04 9.74 21.05
CA THR A 66 11.28 9.41 20.34
C THR A 66 12.11 10.66 20.07
N ARG A 67 13.42 10.55 20.32
CA ARG A 67 14.42 11.57 20.01
C ARG A 67 15.60 10.92 19.31
N THR A 68 16.33 11.69 18.53
CA THR A 68 17.57 11.22 17.88
C THR A 68 18.77 12.04 18.33
N VAL A 69 19.91 11.39 18.51
CA VAL A 69 21.18 12.06 18.82
C VAL A 69 22.33 11.40 18.07
N LYS A 70 23.35 12.16 17.67
CA LYS A 70 24.57 11.57 17.10
C LYS A 70 25.43 10.91 18.18
N SER A 71 26.07 9.80 17.85
CA SER A 71 27.04 9.11 18.69
C SER A 71 28.04 10.09 19.34
N GLY A 72 28.23 9.96 20.66
CA GLY A 72 29.12 10.80 21.46
C GLY A 72 28.59 12.20 21.80
N LYS A 73 27.41 12.60 21.31
CA LYS A 73 26.78 13.87 21.66
C LYS A 73 25.81 13.70 22.84
N ARG A 74 25.71 14.75 23.65
CA ARG A 74 24.83 14.83 24.82
C ARG A 74 23.40 15.14 24.40
N LEU A 75 22.44 14.34 24.85
CA LEU A 75 21.00 14.57 24.68
C LEU A 75 20.38 14.94 26.03
N SER A 76 19.72 16.09 26.12
CA SER A 76 18.98 16.50 27.32
C SER A 76 17.65 15.76 27.42
N LEU A 77 17.37 15.16 28.58
CA LEU A 77 16.21 14.30 28.81
C LEU A 77 15.64 14.52 30.21
N PRO A 78 14.31 14.45 30.39
CA PRO A 78 13.72 14.27 31.71
C PRO A 78 14.26 13.03 32.44
N ALA A 79 14.08 12.98 33.75
CA ALA A 79 14.31 11.75 34.48
C ALA A 79 13.33 10.66 34.02
N GLY A 80 13.82 9.45 33.78
CA GLY A 80 13.00 8.38 33.24
C GLY A 80 13.81 7.19 32.73
N LYS A 81 13.11 6.20 32.19
CA LYS A 81 13.69 5.00 31.61
C LYS A 81 13.64 5.11 30.09
N TYR A 82 14.78 4.92 29.44
CA TYR A 82 14.94 5.12 28.01
C TYR A 82 15.57 3.89 27.35
N LEU A 83 15.22 3.68 26.08
CA LEU A 83 15.86 2.70 25.20
C LEU A 83 16.72 3.46 24.21
N ALA A 84 18.03 3.24 24.23
CA ALA A 84 18.95 3.81 23.25
C ALA A 84 19.34 2.72 22.25
N MET A 85 18.95 2.90 21.00
CA MET A 85 19.00 1.88 19.95
C MET A 85 19.67 2.44 18.70
N THR A 86 20.42 1.62 17.99
CA THR A 86 21.07 2.03 16.73
C THR A 86 21.49 0.82 15.90
N ASP A 87 21.78 1.11 14.65
CA ASP A 87 22.62 0.27 13.80
C ASP A 87 24.04 0.90 13.72
N ILE A 88 25.04 0.06 13.96
CA ILE A 88 26.47 0.40 13.86
C ILE A 88 26.99 -0.22 12.56
N TYR A 89 26.92 0.56 11.49
CA TYR A 89 27.48 0.20 10.19
C TYR A 89 28.98 0.52 10.11
N GLU A 90 29.77 -0.47 9.71
CA GLU A 90 31.19 -0.32 9.36
C GLU A 90 31.38 -0.70 7.89
N SER A 91 31.75 0.28 7.06
CA SER A 91 32.05 0.04 5.65
C SER A 91 33.28 -0.84 5.48
N ALA A 92 33.27 -1.73 4.48
CA ALA A 92 34.46 -2.39 3.97
C ALA A 92 34.99 -1.65 2.72
N THR A 93 36.27 -1.86 2.41
CA THR A 93 36.89 -1.41 1.15
C THR A 93 36.30 -2.11 -0.07
N ASP A 94 35.82 -3.33 0.14
CA ASP A 94 35.21 -4.24 -0.82
C ASP A 94 33.92 -4.83 -0.23
N GLY A 95 32.78 -4.55 -0.87
CA GLY A 95 31.48 -5.07 -0.46
C GLY A 95 30.75 -4.21 0.59
N LEU A 96 29.76 -4.83 1.25
CA LEU A 96 28.78 -4.13 2.10
C LEU A 96 29.25 -3.86 3.53
N GLY A 97 30.45 -4.28 3.94
CA GLY A 97 30.88 -4.12 5.33
C GLY A 97 30.05 -4.95 6.32
N THR A 98 29.92 -4.47 7.55
CA THR A 98 29.15 -5.14 8.61
C THR A 98 28.16 -4.23 9.31
N ASP A 99 27.01 -4.78 9.67
CA ASP A 99 25.96 -4.14 10.45
C ASP A 99 25.91 -4.75 11.85
N THR A 100 25.89 -3.93 12.89
CA THR A 100 25.66 -4.39 14.26
C THR A 100 24.53 -3.62 14.93
N ILE A 101 23.39 -4.28 15.10
CA ILE A 101 22.21 -3.71 15.75
C ILE A 101 22.36 -3.86 17.26
N GLY A 102 22.08 -2.78 18.00
CA GLY A 102 22.24 -2.78 19.45
C GLY A 102 21.22 -1.92 20.16
N ALA A 103 20.91 -2.30 21.39
CA ALA A 103 20.06 -1.53 22.29
C ALA A 103 20.54 -1.61 23.73
N GLN A 104 20.41 -0.49 24.45
CA GLN A 104 20.62 -0.39 25.89
C GLN A 104 19.40 0.22 26.55
N VAL A 105 19.03 -0.32 27.71
CA VAL A 105 17.97 0.24 28.56
C VAL A 105 18.64 1.03 29.67
N VAL A 106 18.36 2.33 29.73
CA VAL A 106 19.07 3.28 30.59
C VAL A 106 18.08 4.01 31.46
N THR A 107 18.37 4.10 32.77
CA THR A 107 17.63 4.99 33.67
C THR A 107 18.40 6.30 33.81
N VAL A 108 17.75 7.38 33.37
CA VAL A 108 18.27 8.75 33.45
C VAL A 108 17.68 9.39 34.70
N SER A 109 18.53 9.77 35.64
CA SER A 109 18.19 10.55 36.84
C SER A 109 19.15 11.73 37.05
N GLY A 110 19.98 12.00 36.03
CA GLY A 110 21.10 12.93 36.02
C GLY A 110 21.92 12.72 34.74
N ALA A 111 23.20 13.10 34.73
CA ALA A 111 24.08 12.82 33.59
C ALA A 111 24.43 11.32 33.54
N LYS A 112 24.19 10.68 32.40
CA LYS A 112 24.51 9.27 32.12
C LYS A 112 25.27 9.15 30.80
N SER A 113 26.23 8.25 30.77
CA SER A 113 26.94 7.86 29.55
C SER A 113 26.87 6.36 29.40
N VAL A 114 26.58 5.88 28.20
CA VAL A 114 26.57 4.44 27.86
C VAL A 114 27.28 4.19 26.54
N THR A 115 27.75 2.98 26.35
CA THR A 115 28.43 2.56 25.11
C THR A 115 27.73 1.36 24.49
N LEU A 116 27.36 1.49 23.21
CA LEU A 116 26.94 0.39 22.35
C LEU A 116 28.18 -0.11 21.61
N ASP A 117 28.68 -1.27 22.00
CA ASP A 117 29.96 -1.82 21.52
C ASP A 117 29.71 -3.01 20.59
N ALA A 118 29.95 -2.82 19.29
CA ALA A 118 29.68 -3.83 18.27
C ALA A 118 30.54 -5.09 18.42
N ARG A 119 31.67 -5.03 19.15
CA ARG A 119 32.48 -6.23 19.49
C ARG A 119 31.70 -7.23 20.34
N LYS A 120 30.69 -6.76 21.09
CA LYS A 120 29.79 -7.60 21.88
C LYS A 120 28.69 -8.23 21.02
N GLY A 121 28.54 -7.80 19.76
CA GLY A 121 27.58 -8.33 18.81
C GLY A 121 27.84 -9.80 18.52
N LYS A 122 26.76 -10.59 18.51
CA LYS A 122 26.75 -11.98 18.08
C LYS A 122 26.16 -12.05 16.67
N ALA A 123 26.76 -12.87 15.80
CA ALA A 123 26.27 -13.03 14.44
C ALA A 123 24.82 -13.53 14.46
N VAL A 124 23.97 -12.93 13.61
CA VAL A 124 22.61 -13.41 13.40
C VAL A 124 22.69 -14.66 12.52
N LYS A 125 22.63 -15.84 13.14
CA LYS A 125 22.84 -17.13 12.46
C LYS A 125 21.52 -17.74 12.02
N VAL A 126 21.30 -17.79 10.72
CA VAL A 126 20.10 -18.40 10.13
C VAL A 126 20.48 -19.58 9.25
N SER A 127 19.66 -20.63 9.27
CA SER A 127 19.85 -21.79 8.38
C SER A 127 18.52 -22.31 7.84
N LEU A 128 18.60 -22.86 6.63
CA LEU A 128 17.51 -23.53 5.92
C LEU A 128 18.12 -24.73 5.17
N ASP A 129 17.39 -25.84 5.07
CA ASP A 129 17.70 -26.97 4.17
C ASP A 129 17.43 -26.57 2.71
N THR A 130 18.22 -25.61 2.19
CA THR A 130 18.05 -24.99 0.88
C THR A 130 18.19 -26.02 -0.26
N PRO A 131 17.50 -25.80 -1.40
CA PRO A 131 17.78 -26.58 -2.61
C PRO A 131 19.17 -26.24 -3.18
N ALA A 132 19.61 -27.04 -4.17
CA ALA A 132 20.92 -26.91 -4.78
C ALA A 132 21.11 -25.61 -5.61
N ASP A 133 20.04 -24.98 -6.07
CA ASP A 133 20.08 -23.74 -6.85
C ASP A 133 20.28 -22.47 -6.00
N VAL A 134 20.20 -22.59 -4.67
CA VAL A 134 20.55 -21.50 -3.75
C VAL A 134 22.04 -21.58 -3.43
N THR A 135 22.82 -20.66 -4.01
CA THR A 135 24.29 -20.62 -3.83
C THR A 135 24.76 -19.52 -2.88
N GLU A 136 23.98 -18.45 -2.73
CA GLU A 136 24.34 -17.28 -1.95
C GLU A 136 23.92 -17.39 -0.47
N PRO A 137 24.64 -16.72 0.45
CA PRO A 137 24.22 -16.62 1.84
C PRO A 137 22.88 -15.89 1.97
N ALA A 138 22.15 -16.18 3.05
CA ALA A 138 20.88 -15.51 3.31
C ALA A 138 21.08 -13.99 3.44
N ARG A 139 20.25 -13.19 2.77
CA ARG A 139 20.10 -11.76 3.09
C ARG A 139 19.22 -11.63 4.33
N ILE A 140 19.67 -10.88 5.32
CA ILE A 140 18.97 -10.73 6.60
C ILE A 140 18.68 -9.25 6.82
N SER A 141 17.41 -8.92 7.04
CA SER A 141 16.97 -7.63 7.57
C SER A 141 16.56 -7.83 9.02
N ALA A 142 17.15 -7.08 9.95
CA ALA A 142 16.83 -7.21 11.37
C ALA A 142 16.65 -5.84 12.02
N ARG A 143 15.96 -5.83 13.16
CA ARG A 143 15.77 -4.64 13.98
C ARG A 143 15.52 -4.97 15.42
N VAL A 144 15.77 -3.98 16.26
CA VAL A 144 15.37 -3.93 17.66
C VAL A 144 14.31 -2.87 17.83
N CYS A 145 13.28 -3.17 18.63
CA CYS A 145 12.11 -2.32 18.83
C CYS A 145 11.82 -2.13 20.32
N ALA A 146 11.24 -0.99 20.68
CA ALA A 146 10.64 -0.81 22.01
C ALA A 146 9.39 -1.68 22.15
N ALA A 147 9.32 -2.50 23.19
CA ALA A 147 8.17 -3.34 23.51
C ALA A 147 7.11 -2.56 24.30
N GLY A 148 5.83 -2.97 24.19
CA GLY A 148 4.73 -2.41 24.99
C GLY A 148 4.22 -1.04 24.54
N THR A 149 4.71 -0.53 23.41
CA THR A 149 4.16 0.64 22.71
C THR A 149 3.15 0.18 21.65
N GLY A 150 2.21 1.05 21.23
CA GLY A 150 1.11 0.69 20.33
C GLY A 150 1.54 0.13 18.95
N MET A 151 2.75 0.47 18.48
CA MET A 151 3.35 -0.05 17.24
C MET A 151 4.88 -0.15 17.40
N PRO A 152 5.44 -1.29 17.84
CA PRO A 152 6.88 -1.42 18.14
C PRO A 152 7.80 -1.06 16.98
N SER A 153 7.43 -1.37 15.73
CA SER A 153 8.22 -1.07 14.53
C SER A 153 8.46 0.43 14.31
N ALA A 154 7.52 1.30 14.70
CA ALA A 154 7.68 2.75 14.64
C ALA A 154 8.78 3.27 15.60
N PHE A 155 9.14 2.47 16.60
CA PHE A 155 10.11 2.80 17.64
C PHE A 155 11.30 1.84 17.58
N SER A 156 11.97 1.80 16.42
CA SER A 156 12.99 0.80 16.13
C SER A 156 14.30 1.39 15.59
N ALA A 157 15.33 0.56 15.63
CA ALA A 157 16.56 0.73 14.85
C ALA A 157 16.86 -0.61 14.18
N GLY A 158 17.22 -0.58 12.90
CA GLY A 158 17.46 -1.79 12.11
C GLY A 158 18.56 -1.60 11.10
N GLY A 159 19.07 -2.74 10.63
CA GLY A 159 20.12 -2.86 9.63
C GLY A 159 19.88 -4.11 8.81
N TRP A 160 20.62 -4.24 7.70
CA TRP A 160 20.50 -5.41 6.83
C TRP A 160 21.86 -5.79 6.28
N ASN A 161 22.14 -7.08 6.19
CA ASN A 161 23.36 -7.59 5.58
C ASN A 161 23.20 -9.07 5.22
N TYR A 162 24.22 -9.67 4.61
CA TYR A 162 24.25 -11.12 4.40
C TYR A 162 24.60 -11.87 5.69
N ALA A 163 24.18 -13.13 5.77
CA ALA A 163 24.58 -14.04 6.84
C ALA A 163 26.12 -14.10 6.93
N GLY A 164 26.66 -13.85 8.14
CA GLY A 164 28.09 -13.68 8.38
C GLY A 164 28.52 -12.22 8.61
N SER A 165 27.74 -11.26 8.13
CA SER A 165 28.04 -9.81 8.23
C SER A 165 27.02 -9.00 9.03
N LEU A 166 25.91 -9.62 9.46
CA LEU A 166 24.94 -9.01 10.36
C LEU A 166 25.10 -9.53 11.81
N TYR A 167 25.15 -8.61 12.76
CA TYR A 167 25.31 -8.90 14.19
C TYR A 167 24.23 -8.20 15.03
N ALA A 168 23.94 -8.75 16.20
CA ALA A 168 23.10 -8.10 17.20
C ALA A 168 23.74 -8.19 18.59
N ILE A 169 23.70 -7.10 19.37
CA ILE A 169 24.21 -7.06 20.75
C ILE A 169 23.14 -7.67 21.68
N PRO A 170 23.39 -8.83 22.32
CA PRO A 170 22.38 -9.47 23.17
C PRO A 170 21.91 -8.58 24.33
N ASN A 171 20.61 -8.63 24.62
CA ASN A 171 19.96 -7.87 25.68
C ASN A 171 18.63 -8.53 26.07
N SER A 172 18.54 -9.10 27.26
CA SER A 172 17.38 -9.85 27.74
C SER A 172 16.22 -8.99 28.27
N SER A 173 16.31 -7.66 28.18
CA SER A 173 15.27 -6.77 28.67
C SER A 173 13.92 -7.03 27.98
N LYS A 174 12.86 -7.17 28.79
CA LYS A 174 11.48 -7.29 28.31
C LYS A 174 10.92 -6.01 27.68
N LEU A 175 11.63 -4.89 27.83
CA LEU A 175 11.30 -3.63 27.15
C LEU A 175 11.75 -3.61 25.70
N LEU A 176 12.49 -4.63 25.24
CA LEU A 176 12.94 -4.75 23.87
C LEU A 176 12.25 -5.92 23.19
N GLN A 177 12.11 -5.81 21.87
CA GLN A 177 11.85 -6.92 20.97
C GLN A 177 12.94 -6.97 19.91
N PHE A 178 13.23 -8.16 19.41
CA PHE A 178 14.12 -8.36 18.27
C PHE A 178 13.38 -9.13 17.18
N GLY A 179 13.35 -8.55 15.99
CA GLY A 179 12.73 -9.16 14.82
C GLY A 179 13.72 -9.25 13.67
N TYR A 180 13.68 -10.34 12.93
CA TYR A 180 14.44 -10.48 11.69
C TYR A 180 13.64 -11.23 10.61
N LEU A 181 14.01 -10.94 9.37
CA LEU A 181 13.61 -11.64 8.17
C LEU A 181 14.88 -12.10 7.46
N ALA A 182 14.97 -13.39 7.16
CA ALA A 182 16.03 -13.98 6.36
C ALA A 182 15.46 -14.46 5.03
N GLN A 183 16.18 -14.15 3.95
CA GLN A 183 15.82 -14.51 2.59
C GLN A 183 16.96 -15.27 1.93
N TRP A 184 16.64 -16.42 1.34
CA TRP A 184 17.51 -17.15 0.43
C TRP A 184 16.90 -17.09 -0.98
N SER A 185 17.72 -16.83 -1.98
CA SER A 185 17.28 -16.66 -3.37
C SER A 185 17.92 -17.71 -4.26
N GLY A 186 17.09 -18.43 -5.02
CA GLY A 186 17.47 -19.30 -6.13
C GLY A 186 16.49 -19.09 -7.27
N ASN A 187 16.01 -20.17 -7.89
CA ASN A 187 14.86 -20.12 -8.81
C ASN A 187 13.58 -19.65 -8.10
N ASP A 188 13.42 -20.06 -6.84
CA ASP A 188 12.37 -19.61 -5.92
C ASP A 188 13.00 -18.80 -4.77
N SER A 189 12.21 -17.94 -4.15
CA SER A 189 12.59 -17.26 -2.90
C SER A 189 12.20 -18.10 -1.69
N TYR A 190 13.05 -18.15 -0.67
CA TYR A 190 12.72 -18.75 0.63
C TYR A 190 12.87 -17.69 1.71
N VAL A 191 11.81 -17.47 2.50
CA VAL A 191 11.72 -16.36 3.45
C VAL A 191 11.32 -16.89 4.82
N ALA A 192 12.11 -16.56 5.83
CA ALA A 192 11.82 -16.88 7.21
C ALA A 192 11.79 -15.63 8.06
N VAL A 193 10.73 -15.48 8.86
CA VAL A 193 10.58 -14.36 9.79
C VAL A 193 10.45 -14.85 11.22
N LYS A 194 11.08 -14.16 12.18
CA LYS A 194 10.99 -14.49 13.60
C LYS A 194 11.08 -13.25 14.47
N ASN A 195 10.27 -13.24 15.53
CA ASN A 195 10.28 -12.22 16.57
C ASN A 195 10.62 -12.86 17.93
N THR A 196 11.32 -12.13 18.80
CA THR A 196 11.60 -12.53 20.19
C THR A 196 11.46 -11.35 21.14
N THR A 197 11.13 -11.63 22.40
CA THR A 197 11.30 -10.66 23.50
C THR A 197 12.77 -10.57 23.85
N GLY A 198 13.30 -9.34 23.91
CA GLY A 198 14.73 -9.07 24.01
C GLY A 198 15.51 -9.48 22.75
N ILE A 199 16.80 -9.13 22.74
CA ILE A 199 17.78 -9.62 21.78
C ILE A 199 18.41 -10.90 22.36
N PRO A 200 18.24 -12.08 21.74
CA PRO A 200 18.73 -13.35 22.26
C PRO A 200 20.25 -13.40 22.42
N ALA A 201 20.75 -14.26 23.32
CA ALA A 201 22.18 -14.54 23.48
C ALA A 201 22.81 -15.15 22.20
N ALA A 202 22.02 -15.90 21.45
CA ALA A 202 22.35 -16.43 20.13
C ALA A 202 21.24 -16.00 19.14
N PRO A 203 21.35 -14.80 18.52
CA PRO A 203 20.33 -14.31 17.61
C PRO A 203 20.31 -15.16 16.33
N GLY A 204 19.10 -15.53 15.88
CA GLY A 204 18.91 -16.35 14.69
C GLY A 204 17.92 -17.52 14.87
N GLY A 205 18.05 -18.54 14.01
CA GLY A 205 17.15 -19.69 13.97
C GLY A 205 17.39 -20.64 12.81
N SER A 206 16.92 -21.87 12.96
CA SER A 206 16.97 -22.90 11.92
C SER A 206 15.57 -23.23 11.43
N PHE A 207 15.42 -23.31 10.11
CA PHE A 207 14.15 -23.51 9.43
C PHE A 207 14.22 -24.75 8.53
N LYS A 208 13.06 -25.32 8.21
CA LYS A 208 12.93 -26.44 7.28
C LYS A 208 11.96 -26.08 6.16
N ARG A 209 12.31 -26.35 4.90
CA ARG A 209 11.47 -26.13 3.71
C ARG A 209 10.14 -26.84 3.86
N SER A 210 10.14 -28.06 4.42
CA SER A 210 8.94 -28.84 4.69
C SER A 210 7.97 -28.21 5.70
N LYS A 211 8.36 -27.11 6.35
CA LYS A 211 7.54 -26.34 7.31
C LYS A 211 7.12 -24.97 6.76
N LEU A 212 7.49 -24.64 5.53
CA LEU A 212 7.10 -23.40 4.87
C LEU A 212 5.74 -23.54 4.16
N ALA A 213 5.06 -22.43 3.98
CA ALA A 213 3.96 -22.27 3.04
C ALA A 213 4.51 -21.82 1.67
N THR A 214 3.69 -21.90 0.62
CA THR A 214 4.06 -21.49 -0.73
C THR A 214 3.14 -20.38 -1.21
N MET A 215 3.71 -19.25 -1.63
CA MET A 215 3.02 -18.18 -2.33
C MET A 215 3.53 -18.09 -3.76
N ARG A 216 2.63 -18.27 -4.72
CA ARG A 216 2.91 -18.13 -6.15
C ARG A 216 2.41 -16.79 -6.63
N PHE A 217 3.17 -16.17 -7.50
CA PHE A 217 2.87 -14.89 -8.12
C PHE A 217 2.64 -15.08 -9.60
N SER A 218 1.53 -14.56 -10.11
CA SER A 218 1.27 -14.42 -11.53
C SER A 218 1.18 -12.93 -11.86
N VAL A 219 2.24 -12.39 -12.43
CA VAL A 219 2.32 -10.98 -12.83
C VAL A 219 2.01 -10.90 -14.31
N ARG A 220 0.88 -10.30 -14.64
CA ARG A 220 0.41 -10.14 -16.01
C ARG A 220 0.82 -8.79 -16.56
N GLY A 221 1.04 -8.73 -17.87
CA GLY A 221 1.38 -7.48 -18.57
C GLY A 221 0.19 -6.86 -19.28
N GLY A 222 0.35 -5.60 -19.67
CA GLY A 222 -0.52 -4.88 -20.61
C GLY A 222 -1.56 -3.96 -19.96
N THR A 223 -1.87 -4.12 -18.68
CA THR A 223 -2.78 -3.21 -17.96
C THR A 223 -2.05 -2.13 -17.18
N GLN A 224 -0.75 -2.15 -16.98
CA GLN A 224 -0.06 -1.22 -16.11
C GLN A 224 0.50 -0.02 -16.88
N MET A 225 0.74 1.09 -16.18
CA MET A 225 1.38 2.29 -16.74
C MET A 225 2.88 2.13 -17.02
N ALA A 226 3.51 1.06 -16.56
CA ALA A 226 4.86 0.66 -16.90
C ALA A 226 5.01 -0.87 -16.85
N ASN A 227 6.15 -1.37 -17.32
CA ASN A 227 6.37 -2.81 -17.45
C ASN A 227 7.17 -3.42 -16.30
N GLN A 228 7.96 -2.63 -15.56
CA GLN A 228 8.80 -3.14 -14.48
C GLN A 228 7.98 -3.26 -13.20
N HIS A 229 8.08 -4.44 -12.57
CA HIS A 229 7.36 -4.83 -11.38
C HIS A 229 8.34 -5.40 -10.34
N ASP A 230 8.37 -4.78 -9.15
CA ASP A 230 9.04 -5.31 -7.97
C ASP A 230 8.02 -5.96 -7.03
N ILE A 231 7.95 -7.29 -7.10
CA ILE A 231 7.09 -8.08 -6.23
C ILE A 231 7.81 -8.33 -4.92
N ALA A 232 7.15 -8.00 -3.82
CA ALA A 232 7.68 -8.17 -2.49
C ALA A 232 6.66 -8.83 -1.53
N LEU A 233 7.18 -9.32 -0.41
CA LEU A 233 6.40 -9.89 0.69
C LEU A 233 6.76 -9.23 2.00
N GLN A 234 5.76 -8.65 2.66
CA GLN A 234 5.90 -8.00 3.95
C GLN A 234 5.28 -8.85 5.06
N ALA A 235 5.99 -9.00 6.18
CA ALA A 235 5.45 -9.68 7.35
C ALA A 235 4.43 -8.78 8.08
N THR A 236 3.22 -9.29 8.29
CA THR A 236 2.10 -8.55 8.90
C THR A 236 1.51 -9.33 10.07
N PRO A 237 2.24 -9.50 11.19
CA PRO A 237 1.78 -10.31 12.31
C PRO A 237 0.43 -9.81 12.84
N LYS A 238 -0.39 -10.73 13.39
CA LYS A 238 -1.73 -10.38 13.92
C LYS A 238 -1.73 -9.27 14.97
N THR A 239 -0.62 -9.16 15.70
CA THR A 239 -0.36 -8.08 16.64
C THR A 239 1.00 -7.51 16.28
N ASP A 240 1.06 -6.19 16.13
CA ASP A 240 2.27 -5.51 15.73
C ASP A 240 3.43 -5.84 16.66
N ASN A 241 4.56 -6.13 16.05
CA ASN A 241 5.79 -6.48 16.74
C ASN A 241 6.99 -6.09 15.90
N CYS A 242 8.18 -6.49 16.33
CA CYS A 242 9.42 -6.11 15.67
C CYS A 242 9.65 -6.76 14.29
N THR A 243 8.71 -7.54 13.77
CA THR A 243 8.72 -8.03 12.38
C THR A 243 7.74 -7.30 11.45
N THR A 244 6.83 -6.46 11.97
CA THR A 244 5.85 -5.70 11.17
C THR A 244 6.49 -4.85 10.08
N ASP A 245 6.25 -5.17 8.82
CA ASP A 245 6.81 -4.53 7.60
C ASP A 245 8.25 -4.92 7.25
N LEU A 246 8.84 -5.96 7.89
CA LEU A 246 10.05 -6.56 7.30
C LEU A 246 9.67 -7.16 5.95
N MET A 247 10.47 -6.85 4.93
CA MET A 247 10.17 -7.14 3.54
C MET A 247 11.21 -8.06 2.91
N ALA A 248 10.74 -9.02 2.11
CA ALA A 248 11.54 -9.83 1.19
C ALA A 248 11.22 -9.42 -0.24
N GLN A 249 12.24 -9.17 -1.06
CA GLN A 249 12.08 -8.89 -2.47
C GLN A 249 12.00 -10.20 -3.24
N VAL A 250 10.85 -10.54 -3.82
CA VAL A 250 10.63 -11.83 -4.48
C VAL A 250 11.18 -11.82 -5.89
N ARG A 251 10.87 -10.78 -6.67
CA ARG A 251 11.36 -10.60 -8.04
C ARG A 251 11.14 -9.16 -8.52
N ASP A 252 12.15 -8.57 -9.11
CA ASP A 252 12.10 -7.30 -9.85
C ASP A 252 12.42 -7.57 -11.32
N ASP A 253 11.42 -7.46 -12.19
CA ASP A 253 11.54 -7.77 -13.62
C ASP A 253 10.40 -7.13 -14.43
N ASN A 254 10.49 -7.20 -15.76
CA ASN A 254 9.42 -6.78 -16.65
C ASN A 254 8.30 -7.83 -16.77
N ALA A 255 7.05 -7.43 -16.55
CA ALA A 255 5.89 -8.28 -16.78
C ALA A 255 5.73 -8.64 -18.28
N PRO A 256 5.19 -9.84 -18.61
CA PRO A 256 4.66 -10.83 -17.68
C PRO A 256 5.70 -11.84 -17.19
N TYR A 257 5.54 -12.29 -15.95
CA TYR A 257 6.32 -13.39 -15.39
C TYR A 257 5.56 -14.10 -14.26
N SER A 258 6.15 -15.20 -13.77
CA SER A 258 5.75 -15.84 -12.53
C SER A 258 6.93 -15.92 -11.57
N ALA A 259 6.64 -15.91 -10.27
CA ALA A 259 7.62 -16.14 -9.22
C ALA A 259 7.01 -16.99 -8.12
N THR A 260 7.83 -17.68 -7.33
CA THR A 260 7.38 -18.41 -6.15
C THR A 260 8.22 -17.98 -4.95
N ALA A 261 7.55 -17.78 -3.83
CA ALA A 261 8.17 -17.61 -2.53
C ALA A 261 7.67 -18.65 -1.54
N HIS A 262 8.58 -19.29 -0.82
CA HIS A 262 8.28 -20.17 0.30
C HIS A 262 8.47 -19.40 1.60
N VAL A 263 7.43 -19.30 2.42
CA VAL A 263 7.43 -18.41 3.59
C VAL A 263 7.16 -19.17 4.88
N THR A 264 7.72 -18.73 6.01
CA THR A 264 7.31 -19.27 7.31
C THR A 264 5.81 -19.04 7.55
N PRO A 265 5.11 -19.96 8.25
CA PRO A 265 3.71 -19.79 8.56
C PRO A 265 3.44 -18.47 9.29
N GLY A 266 2.37 -17.79 8.90
CA GLY A 266 2.08 -16.45 9.39
C GLY A 266 1.26 -15.63 8.42
N SER A 267 1.10 -14.35 8.76
CA SER A 267 0.41 -13.37 7.93
C SER A 267 1.41 -12.61 7.08
N TRP A 268 1.12 -12.57 5.78
CA TRP A 268 1.96 -11.95 4.77
C TRP A 268 1.13 -11.00 3.92
N GLN A 269 1.67 -9.81 3.68
CA GLN A 269 1.16 -8.82 2.76
C GLN A 269 1.96 -8.94 1.46
N PRO A 270 1.40 -9.52 0.39
CA PRO A 270 1.99 -9.42 -0.92
C PRO A 270 1.95 -7.96 -1.37
N ARG A 271 2.96 -7.52 -2.11
CA ARG A 271 3.07 -6.17 -2.63
C ARG A 271 3.61 -6.23 -4.06
N ASP A 272 3.17 -5.28 -4.86
CA ASP A 272 3.75 -4.96 -6.16
C ASP A 272 4.09 -3.47 -6.16
N ASP A 273 5.27 -3.12 -6.62
CA ASP A 273 5.69 -1.74 -6.90
C ASP A 273 6.04 -1.63 -8.39
N ILE A 274 5.50 -0.62 -9.06
CA ILE A 274 5.61 -0.46 -10.50
C ILE A 274 6.54 0.71 -10.79
N TYR A 275 7.59 0.47 -11.56
CA TYR A 275 8.59 1.47 -11.91
C TYR A 275 8.47 1.92 -13.37
N ALA A 276 8.42 3.23 -13.59
CA ALA A 276 8.46 3.83 -14.92
C ALA A 276 9.86 3.78 -15.54
N SER A 277 9.93 4.03 -16.84
CA SER A 277 11.17 4.08 -17.61
C SER A 277 12.18 5.14 -17.13
N ASN A 278 11.73 6.13 -16.38
CA ASN A 278 12.58 7.15 -15.75
C ASN A 278 13.06 6.75 -14.34
N GLY A 279 12.72 5.55 -13.86
CA GLY A 279 13.05 5.04 -12.53
C GLY A 279 12.11 5.48 -11.42
N ASP A 280 11.06 6.27 -11.72
CA ASP A 280 10.07 6.63 -10.71
C ASP A 280 9.23 5.43 -10.29
N ASP A 281 8.95 5.31 -9.00
CA ASP A 281 7.81 4.54 -8.50
C ASP A 281 6.51 5.26 -8.91
N ILE A 282 5.67 4.59 -9.69
CA ILE A 282 4.46 5.17 -10.29
C ILE A 282 3.17 4.58 -9.75
N GLY A 283 3.27 3.67 -8.80
CA GLY A 283 2.14 2.92 -8.29
C GLY A 283 2.54 1.49 -7.98
N GLY A 284 1.53 0.64 -7.87
CA GLY A 284 1.69 -0.71 -7.34
C GLY A 284 0.44 -1.10 -6.62
N GLY A 285 0.49 -2.10 -5.75
CA GLY A 285 -0.58 -2.22 -4.78
C GLY A 285 -0.49 -3.37 -3.81
N PHE A 286 -1.47 -3.37 -2.92
CA PHE A 286 -1.48 -4.12 -1.68
C PHE A 286 -2.72 -5.02 -1.61
N PRO A 287 -2.72 -6.20 -2.26
CA PRO A 287 -3.80 -7.17 -2.12
C PRO A 287 -4.05 -7.52 -0.66
N ALA A 288 -5.23 -8.01 -0.31
CA ALA A 288 -5.50 -8.32 1.09
C ALA A 288 -4.44 -9.27 1.71
N VAL A 289 -4.12 -9.04 2.98
CA VAL A 289 -3.22 -9.89 3.79
C VAL A 289 -3.64 -11.36 3.70
N ARG A 290 -2.64 -12.26 3.67
CA ARG A 290 -2.82 -13.71 3.61
C ARG A 290 -2.20 -14.35 4.84
N THR A 291 -3.01 -15.00 5.66
CA THR A 291 -2.51 -15.92 6.69
C THR A 291 -2.33 -17.30 6.09
N LEU A 292 -1.10 -17.80 6.12
CA LEU A 292 -0.73 -19.09 5.54
C LEU A 292 -0.25 -20.06 6.64
N ALA A 293 -0.73 -21.29 6.56
CA ALA A 293 -0.23 -22.42 7.35
C ALA A 293 0.92 -23.16 6.62
N ALA A 294 1.74 -23.90 7.36
CA ALA A 294 2.77 -24.75 6.77
C ALA A 294 2.16 -25.72 5.73
N GLY A 295 2.82 -25.88 4.58
CA GLY A 295 2.35 -26.71 3.47
C GLY A 295 1.19 -26.12 2.65
N GLN A 296 0.56 -25.02 3.10
CA GLN A 296 -0.48 -24.34 2.33
C GLN A 296 0.13 -23.69 1.09
N SER A 297 -0.60 -23.73 -0.03
CA SER A 297 -0.26 -23.00 -1.26
C SER A 297 -1.32 -21.95 -1.60
N PHE A 298 -0.89 -20.77 -2.02
CA PHE A 298 -1.77 -19.70 -2.49
C PHE A 298 -1.18 -19.02 -3.73
N THR A 299 -2.03 -18.58 -4.66
CA THR A 299 -1.60 -17.80 -5.82
C THR A 299 -2.14 -16.38 -5.73
N GLN A 300 -1.24 -15.39 -5.68
CA GLN A 300 -1.56 -13.99 -5.86
C GLN A 300 -1.36 -13.61 -7.33
N SER A 301 -2.34 -12.90 -7.90
CA SER A 301 -2.23 -12.34 -9.26
C SER A 301 -2.10 -10.83 -9.20
N PHE A 302 -1.32 -10.26 -10.11
CA PHE A 302 -1.18 -8.83 -10.36
C PHE A 302 -1.34 -8.58 -11.87
N GLY A 303 -1.86 -7.42 -12.23
CA GLY A 303 -2.09 -7.02 -13.61
C GLY A 303 -3.28 -7.69 -14.29
N ARG A 304 -4.28 -8.18 -13.55
CA ARG A 304 -5.38 -8.92 -14.19
C ARG A 304 -6.36 -7.94 -14.84
N ALA A 305 -6.55 -8.06 -16.16
CA ALA A 305 -7.64 -7.38 -16.83
C ALA A 305 -8.99 -7.88 -16.29
N VAL A 306 -9.99 -7.02 -16.09
CA VAL A 306 -10.09 -5.63 -16.54
C VAL A 306 -9.86 -4.66 -15.38
N TRP A 307 -9.07 -3.61 -15.59
CA TRP A 307 -8.94 -2.56 -14.59
C TRP A 307 -10.12 -1.59 -14.71
N SER A 308 -10.81 -1.37 -13.60
CA SER A 308 -12.06 -0.60 -13.57
C SER A 308 -12.19 0.16 -12.24
N PRO A 309 -13.21 1.01 -12.09
CA PRO A 309 -13.44 1.73 -10.85
C PRO A 309 -13.66 0.78 -9.68
N MET A 310 -13.03 1.06 -8.53
CA MET A 310 -12.93 0.07 -7.45
C MET A 310 -14.04 0.19 -6.39
N HIS A 311 -14.33 1.40 -5.90
CA HIS A 311 -15.32 1.54 -4.82
C HIS A 311 -16.07 2.86 -4.72
N TYR A 312 -15.51 4.02 -5.06
CA TYR A 312 -16.18 5.29 -4.75
C TYR A 312 -17.47 5.50 -5.56
N LEU A 313 -18.56 5.75 -4.83
CA LEU A 313 -19.87 6.08 -5.38
C LEU A 313 -20.21 7.54 -5.05
N PRO A 314 -21.07 8.20 -5.85
CA PRO A 314 -21.56 9.53 -5.50
C PRO A 314 -22.29 9.51 -4.15
N THR A 315 -22.02 10.52 -3.33
CA THR A 315 -22.70 10.72 -2.05
C THR A 315 -23.50 12.02 -2.06
N VAL A 316 -24.57 12.08 -1.27
CA VAL A 316 -25.23 13.33 -0.91
C VAL A 316 -24.87 13.63 0.53
N TRP A 317 -24.24 14.77 0.77
CA TRP A 317 -23.78 15.19 2.10
C TRP A 317 -23.75 16.72 2.17
N GLN A 318 -24.21 17.29 3.29
CA GLN A 318 -24.21 18.75 3.53
C GLN A 318 -24.80 19.59 2.37
N LYS A 319 -25.91 19.12 1.78
CA LYS A 319 -26.57 19.74 0.61
C LYS A 319 -25.71 19.76 -0.66
N SER A 320 -24.75 18.86 -0.79
CA SER A 320 -23.91 18.70 -1.98
C SER A 320 -23.93 17.26 -2.48
N VAL A 321 -23.76 17.08 -3.78
CA VAL A 321 -23.34 15.80 -4.35
C VAL A 321 -21.82 15.80 -4.36
N ASN A 322 -21.22 14.78 -3.74
CA ASN A 322 -19.77 14.62 -3.67
C ASN A 322 -19.32 13.35 -4.40
N PHE A 323 -18.12 13.40 -4.99
CA PHE A 323 -17.50 12.26 -5.65
C PHE A 323 -15.98 12.34 -5.51
N ILE A 324 -15.36 11.21 -5.19
CA ILE A 324 -13.91 11.06 -5.09
C ILE A 324 -13.47 10.24 -6.31
N PRO A 325 -12.70 10.81 -7.25
CA PRO A 325 -12.22 10.14 -8.45
C PRO A 325 -10.97 9.27 -8.19
N ASP A 326 -10.57 9.15 -6.93
CA ASP A 326 -9.55 8.18 -6.56
C ASP A 326 -10.02 6.75 -6.93
N ALA A 327 -9.09 5.84 -7.19
CA ALA A 327 -9.41 4.47 -7.54
C ALA A 327 -10.36 4.22 -8.76
N LEU A 328 -10.29 5.07 -9.80
CA LEU A 328 -11.09 4.92 -11.03
C LEU A 328 -10.58 3.84 -12.00
N ILE A 329 -9.27 3.57 -12.02
CA ILE A 329 -8.68 2.54 -12.89
C ILE A 329 -7.69 1.73 -12.08
N GLY A 330 -8.15 0.66 -11.45
CA GLY A 330 -7.32 -0.17 -10.57
C GLY A 330 -7.46 -1.67 -10.80
N ASP A 331 -6.48 -2.41 -10.30
CA ASP A 331 -6.44 -3.86 -10.44
C ASP A 331 -7.52 -4.54 -9.59
N PRO A 332 -8.37 -5.39 -10.20
CA PRO A 332 -9.46 -6.03 -9.49
C PRO A 332 -9.01 -6.93 -8.30
N ASP A 333 -7.77 -7.42 -8.28
CA ASP A 333 -7.26 -8.37 -7.26
C ASP A 333 -6.41 -7.74 -6.16
N VAL A 334 -6.11 -6.44 -6.28
CA VAL A 334 -5.14 -5.73 -5.43
C VAL A 334 -5.83 -4.84 -4.39
N GLY A 335 -7.16 -4.70 -4.45
CA GLY A 335 -7.93 -3.90 -3.48
C GLY A 335 -7.83 -2.39 -3.75
N ILE A 336 -8.47 -1.57 -2.91
CA ILE A 336 -8.70 -0.14 -3.19
C ILE A 336 -7.44 0.74 -3.23
N TRP A 337 -6.29 0.20 -2.82
CA TRP A 337 -5.01 0.89 -2.80
C TRP A 337 -4.19 0.44 -4.01
N GLY A 338 -3.74 1.38 -4.84
CA GLY A 338 -2.93 1.06 -6.01
C GLY A 338 -3.60 1.21 -7.37
N ALA A 339 -4.61 2.09 -7.46
CA ALA A 339 -5.12 2.48 -8.76
C ALA A 339 -4.18 3.46 -9.46
N ASP A 340 -4.24 3.44 -10.79
CA ASP A 340 -3.43 4.35 -11.57
C ASP A 340 -3.92 5.80 -11.43
N PRO A 341 -3.00 6.78 -11.48
CA PRO A 341 -3.35 8.16 -11.61
C PRO A 341 -4.10 8.42 -12.93
N THR A 342 -5.15 9.21 -12.82
CA THR A 342 -6.06 9.64 -13.86
C THR A 342 -6.17 11.15 -13.92
N LYS A 343 -6.60 11.61 -15.09
CA LYS A 343 -7.18 12.92 -15.32
C LYS A 343 -8.60 12.70 -15.80
N GLU A 344 -9.54 13.34 -15.12
CA GLU A 344 -10.95 13.08 -15.36
C GLU A 344 -11.77 14.37 -15.44
N THR A 345 -12.81 14.33 -16.25
CA THR A 345 -13.85 15.38 -16.26
C THR A 345 -15.10 14.84 -15.57
N VAL A 346 -15.51 15.51 -14.49
CA VAL A 346 -16.72 15.19 -13.73
C VAL A 346 -17.78 16.26 -14.03
N VAL A 347 -18.99 15.83 -14.38
CA VAL A 347 -20.13 16.71 -14.66
C VAL A 347 -21.34 16.25 -13.88
N LEU A 348 -21.91 17.14 -13.06
CA LEU A 348 -23.22 16.97 -12.45
C LEU A 348 -24.24 17.80 -13.21
N SER A 349 -25.38 17.19 -13.52
CA SER A 349 -26.52 17.85 -14.18
C SER A 349 -27.86 17.48 -13.53
N LYS A 350 -28.84 18.36 -13.67
CA LYS A 350 -30.26 18.15 -13.31
C LYS A 350 -31.11 18.50 -14.53
N GLY A 351 -31.74 17.49 -15.13
CA GLY A 351 -32.38 17.67 -16.45
C GLY A 351 -31.32 18.03 -17.51
N SER A 352 -31.57 19.10 -18.26
CA SER A 352 -30.62 19.66 -19.24
C SER A 352 -29.62 20.65 -18.65
N THR A 353 -29.77 21.04 -17.38
CA THR A 353 -28.93 22.05 -16.75
C THR A 353 -27.69 21.43 -16.10
N THR A 354 -26.50 21.89 -16.48
CA THR A 354 -25.25 21.59 -15.77
C THR A 354 -25.22 22.31 -14.44
N VAL A 355 -25.06 21.57 -13.35
CA VAL A 355 -24.89 22.10 -11.99
C VAL A 355 -23.43 22.47 -11.75
N LYS A 356 -22.50 21.57 -12.11
CA LYS A 356 -21.05 21.79 -12.01
C LYS A 356 -20.33 20.91 -13.01
N LYS A 357 -19.25 21.44 -13.59
CA LYS A 357 -18.26 20.70 -14.37
C LYS A 357 -16.88 21.01 -13.80
N GLN A 358 -16.07 19.98 -13.60
CA GLN A 358 -14.73 20.13 -13.04
C GLN A 358 -13.80 19.10 -13.68
N THR A 359 -12.58 19.52 -13.96
CA THR A 359 -11.49 18.61 -14.32
C THR A 359 -10.67 18.34 -13.07
N LEU A 360 -10.41 17.07 -12.81
CA LEU A 360 -9.69 16.58 -11.64
C LEU A 360 -8.48 15.76 -12.09
N THR A 361 -7.49 15.67 -11.22
CA THR A 361 -6.33 14.78 -11.35
C THR A 361 -6.01 14.25 -9.97
N ASN A 362 -5.99 12.92 -9.80
CA ASN A 362 -5.58 12.28 -8.55
C ASN A 362 -4.05 12.10 -8.43
N TRP A 363 -3.28 12.86 -9.21
CA TRP A 363 -1.81 12.90 -9.15
C TRP A 363 -1.32 14.16 -8.42
N GLY A 364 -0.31 14.00 -7.56
CA GLY A 364 0.28 15.10 -6.77
C GLY A 364 -0.48 15.42 -5.49
N ASP A 365 -0.32 16.63 -4.98
CA ASP A 365 -0.80 17.06 -3.65
C ASP A 365 -2.24 17.63 -3.68
N GLY A 366 -2.90 17.58 -4.83
CA GLY A 366 -4.24 18.15 -5.00
C GLY A 366 -5.30 17.29 -4.33
N GLU A 367 -6.13 17.90 -3.48
CA GLU A 367 -7.40 17.31 -3.05
C GLU A 367 -8.30 17.15 -4.28
N ALA A 368 -8.22 16.00 -4.94
CA ALA A 368 -9.09 15.68 -6.07
C ALA A 368 -10.45 15.28 -5.52
N ASP A 369 -11.27 16.23 -5.09
CA ASP A 369 -12.67 15.98 -4.76
C ASP A 369 -13.60 16.80 -5.65
N PHE A 370 -14.71 16.19 -6.02
CA PHE A 370 -15.81 16.88 -6.67
C PHE A 370 -16.89 17.13 -5.63
N ALA A 371 -17.18 18.40 -5.33
CA ALA A 371 -18.33 18.80 -4.54
C ALA A 371 -19.20 19.80 -5.32
N ALA A 372 -20.49 19.50 -5.47
CA ALA A 372 -21.45 20.37 -6.14
C ALA A 372 -22.70 20.56 -5.29
N ARG A 373 -22.95 21.80 -4.85
CA ARG A 373 -24.13 22.14 -4.05
C ARG A 373 -25.41 21.92 -4.85
N ILE A 374 -26.40 21.32 -4.19
CA ILE A 374 -27.73 21.07 -4.75
C ILE A 374 -28.79 21.77 -3.89
N HIS A 375 -29.81 22.34 -4.53
CA HIS A 375 -30.80 23.21 -3.87
C HIS A 375 -32.19 22.59 -3.74
N SER A 376 -32.46 21.49 -4.44
CA SER A 376 -33.78 20.86 -4.43
C SER A 376 -33.66 19.37 -4.71
N ALA A 377 -34.54 18.58 -4.11
CA ALA A 377 -34.63 17.16 -4.41
C ALA A 377 -34.94 16.94 -5.90
N GLY A 378 -34.49 15.81 -6.45
CA GLY A 378 -34.78 15.43 -7.82
C GLY A 378 -33.83 14.38 -8.38
N THR A 379 -34.00 14.07 -9.66
CA THR A 379 -33.10 13.18 -10.40
C THR A 379 -31.91 13.98 -10.94
N TYR A 380 -30.72 13.53 -10.60
CA TYR A 380 -29.44 14.06 -11.06
C TYR A 380 -28.74 13.03 -11.95
N ARG A 381 -27.85 13.53 -12.80
CA ARG A 381 -26.92 12.72 -13.60
C ARG A 381 -25.50 13.19 -13.33
N LEU A 382 -24.67 12.27 -12.84
CA LEU A 382 -23.22 12.46 -12.68
C LEU A 382 -22.51 11.64 -13.75
N THR A 383 -21.71 12.30 -14.59
CA THR A 383 -20.85 11.62 -15.57
C THR A 383 -19.38 11.85 -15.24
N VAL A 384 -18.57 10.81 -15.43
CA VAL A 384 -17.11 10.84 -15.27
C VAL A 384 -16.48 10.33 -16.56
N ASP A 385 -15.48 11.03 -17.06
CA ASP A 385 -14.66 10.61 -18.20
C ASP A 385 -13.19 10.65 -17.78
N ALA A 386 -12.63 9.48 -17.48
CA ALA A 386 -11.33 9.32 -16.85
C ALA A 386 -10.32 8.70 -17.82
N HIS A 387 -9.16 9.31 -17.91
CA HIS A 387 -8.03 8.86 -18.71
C HIS A 387 -6.83 8.66 -17.80
N ARG A 388 -6.04 7.61 -18.00
CA ARG A 388 -4.77 7.48 -17.31
C ARG A 388 -3.86 8.66 -17.60
N TYR A 389 -3.22 9.18 -16.57
CA TYR A 389 -2.43 10.40 -16.65
C TYR A 389 -1.36 10.46 -15.58
N ARG A 390 -0.10 10.58 -15.99
CA ARG A 390 1.03 10.89 -15.11
C ARG A 390 2.05 11.72 -15.90
N PRO A 391 2.33 12.97 -15.49
CA PRO A 391 3.34 13.79 -16.14
C PRO A 391 4.73 13.13 -16.11
N GLY A 392 5.53 13.34 -17.16
CA GLY A 392 6.95 12.96 -17.17
C GLY A 392 7.25 11.50 -17.47
N ILE A 393 6.24 10.66 -17.75
CA ILE A 393 6.43 9.26 -18.13
C ILE A 393 5.79 8.93 -19.48
N THR A 394 6.30 7.87 -20.11
CA THR A 394 5.74 7.32 -21.35
C THR A 394 4.98 6.04 -21.03
N PHE A 395 3.68 6.01 -21.35
CA PHE A 395 2.88 4.80 -21.18
C PHE A 395 3.23 3.75 -22.24
N PRO A 396 3.20 2.45 -21.89
CA PRO A 396 3.36 1.37 -22.86
C PRO A 396 2.37 1.48 -24.02
N SER A 397 2.85 1.23 -25.24
CA SER A 397 1.98 1.16 -26.41
C SER A 397 0.97 0.02 -26.24
N GLY A 398 -0.28 0.28 -26.61
CA GLY A 398 -1.34 -0.71 -26.52
C GLY A 398 -1.85 -1.00 -25.10
N MET A 399 -1.49 -0.17 -24.11
CA MET A 399 -1.99 -0.27 -22.73
C MET A 399 -3.52 -0.47 -22.68
N LEU A 400 -3.94 -1.43 -21.87
CA LEU A 400 -5.33 -1.80 -21.62
C LEU A 400 -5.94 -0.89 -20.56
N SER A 401 -7.27 -0.79 -20.54
CA SER A 401 -8.04 0.02 -19.59
C SER A 401 -7.57 1.49 -19.54
N SER A 402 -7.16 2.05 -20.68
CA SER A 402 -6.58 3.40 -20.76
C SER A 402 -7.57 4.53 -20.49
N ARG A 403 -8.88 4.22 -20.58
CA ARG A 403 -9.98 5.15 -20.35
C ARG A 403 -11.17 4.41 -19.74
N VAL A 404 -11.82 5.05 -18.79
CA VAL A 404 -13.08 4.60 -18.19
C VAL A 404 -14.10 5.73 -18.22
N THR A 405 -15.36 5.41 -18.54
CA THR A 405 -16.47 6.36 -18.38
C THR A 405 -17.54 5.82 -17.45
N LEU A 406 -18.11 6.71 -16.66
CA LEU A 406 -19.22 6.44 -15.75
C LEU A 406 -20.36 7.40 -16.04
N ASP A 407 -21.59 6.90 -15.99
CA ASP A 407 -22.82 7.68 -16.11
C ASP A 407 -23.86 7.15 -15.12
N TRP A 408 -24.03 7.90 -14.05
CA TRP A 408 -24.95 7.58 -12.97
C TRP A 408 -26.14 8.52 -12.99
N ARG A 409 -27.34 7.95 -13.02
CA ARG A 409 -28.60 8.68 -12.84
C ARG A 409 -29.25 8.23 -11.55
N PHE A 410 -29.47 9.15 -10.62
CA PHE A 410 -29.97 8.85 -9.29
C PHE A 410 -30.80 9.98 -8.71
N LYS A 411 -31.67 9.65 -7.75
CA LYS A 411 -32.38 10.65 -6.96
C LYS A 411 -31.44 11.16 -5.85
N ALA A 412 -31.33 12.48 -5.74
CA ALA A 412 -30.65 13.15 -4.64
C ALA A 412 -31.62 14.08 -3.91
N ASP A 413 -31.44 14.20 -2.60
CA ASP A 413 -32.23 15.07 -1.74
C ASP A 413 -31.26 15.83 -0.81
N PRO A 414 -31.18 17.17 -0.91
CA PRO A 414 -30.24 17.95 -0.10
C PRO A 414 -30.50 17.84 1.41
N ALA A 415 -31.66 17.35 1.84
CA ALA A 415 -32.00 17.12 3.24
C ALA A 415 -31.44 15.79 3.78
N LYS A 416 -30.80 14.95 2.95
CA LYS A 416 -30.31 13.62 3.33
C LYS A 416 -28.79 13.52 3.26
N SER A 417 -28.24 12.64 4.10
CA SER A 417 -26.83 12.24 4.11
C SER A 417 -26.73 10.75 3.77
N VAL A 418 -26.55 10.43 2.48
CA VAL A 418 -26.62 9.05 1.98
C VAL A 418 -25.69 8.81 0.79
N VAL A 419 -25.30 7.55 0.59
CA VAL A 419 -24.73 7.09 -0.67
C VAL A 419 -25.84 6.99 -1.73
N ALA A 420 -25.57 7.51 -2.92
CA ALA A 420 -26.50 7.41 -4.05
C ALA A 420 -26.87 5.94 -4.33
N PRO A 421 -28.11 5.64 -4.74
CA PRO A 421 -28.59 4.26 -4.95
C PRO A 421 -28.03 3.55 -6.20
N VAL A 422 -26.85 3.96 -6.70
CA VAL A 422 -26.20 3.45 -7.91
C VAL A 422 -25.17 2.36 -7.61
N PHE A 423 -24.64 1.74 -8.67
CA PHE A 423 -23.70 0.61 -8.64
C PHE A 423 -22.44 0.91 -9.47
N MET A 424 -21.37 0.19 -9.15
CA MET A 424 -20.20 0.02 -10.01
C MET A 424 -20.16 -1.43 -10.48
N THR A 425 -19.59 -1.66 -11.65
CA THR A 425 -19.41 -3.00 -12.19
C THR A 425 -17.95 -3.42 -12.18
N ARG A 426 -17.73 -4.70 -11.93
CA ARG A 426 -16.41 -5.32 -12.07
C ARG A 426 -16.51 -6.39 -13.14
N PHE A 427 -15.59 -6.35 -14.10
CA PHE A 427 -15.48 -7.32 -15.19
C PHE A 427 -14.29 -8.25 -14.97
N LEU A 428 -14.52 -9.55 -14.96
CA LEU A 428 -13.51 -10.60 -14.81
C LEU A 428 -13.59 -11.58 -15.99
N PRO A 429 -12.92 -11.28 -17.12
CA PRO A 429 -12.79 -12.20 -18.25
C PRO A 429 -12.01 -13.46 -17.84
N ALA A 430 -12.52 -14.62 -18.26
CA ALA A 430 -11.86 -15.91 -18.05
C ALA A 430 -10.94 -16.27 -19.23
N GLY A 431 -9.92 -17.09 -18.96
CA GLY A 431 -9.10 -17.70 -20.01
C GLY A 431 -8.13 -16.76 -20.73
N LEU A 432 -7.87 -15.57 -20.19
CA LEU A 432 -6.85 -14.68 -20.76
C LEU A 432 -5.43 -15.21 -20.49
N ASP A 433 -4.52 -15.01 -21.44
CA ASP A 433 -3.10 -15.31 -21.29
C ASP A 433 -2.38 -14.31 -20.36
N SER A 434 -1.08 -14.50 -20.14
CA SER A 434 -0.28 -13.64 -19.24
C SER A 434 -0.13 -12.19 -19.73
N ARG A 435 -0.51 -11.87 -20.97
CA ARG A 435 -0.57 -10.50 -21.51
C ARG A 435 -2.00 -9.98 -21.61
N ASN A 436 -2.94 -10.61 -20.89
CA ASN A 436 -4.36 -10.28 -20.91
C ASN A 436 -5.00 -10.38 -22.30
N ARG A 437 -4.57 -11.37 -23.11
CA ARG A 437 -5.13 -11.66 -24.43
C ARG A 437 -6.12 -12.81 -24.39
N ALA A 438 -7.27 -12.61 -25.01
CA ALA A 438 -8.18 -13.69 -25.36
C ALA A 438 -7.81 -14.26 -26.72
N LYS A 439 -8.12 -15.55 -26.93
CA LYS A 439 -7.95 -16.21 -28.23
C LYS A 439 -8.75 -15.46 -29.32
N ALA A 440 -8.14 -15.22 -30.47
CA ALA A 440 -8.79 -14.63 -31.64
C ALA A 440 -10.03 -15.41 -32.08
N SER A 441 -11.05 -14.69 -32.58
CA SER A 441 -12.29 -15.26 -33.15
C SER A 441 -12.97 -16.30 -32.25
N SER A 442 -12.88 -16.11 -30.94
CA SER A 442 -13.45 -17.00 -29.92
C SER A 442 -14.51 -16.29 -29.09
N THR A 443 -15.06 -16.98 -28.09
CA THR A 443 -15.95 -16.39 -27.10
C THR A 443 -15.29 -16.40 -25.74
N THR A 444 -15.21 -15.22 -25.11
CA THR A 444 -14.76 -15.05 -23.72
C THR A 444 -15.96 -14.99 -22.78
N SER A 445 -15.97 -15.83 -21.75
CA SER A 445 -16.89 -15.68 -20.62
C SER A 445 -16.36 -14.60 -19.67
N VAL A 446 -17.16 -13.56 -19.45
CA VAL A 446 -16.84 -12.46 -18.53
C VAL A 446 -17.76 -12.54 -17.32
N THR A 447 -17.20 -12.75 -16.13
CA THR A 447 -17.97 -12.60 -14.89
C THR A 447 -18.16 -11.13 -14.62
N VAL A 448 -19.40 -10.70 -14.40
CA VAL A 448 -19.77 -9.32 -14.08
C VAL A 448 -20.40 -9.29 -12.71
N SER A 449 -19.91 -8.45 -11.82
CA SER A 449 -20.53 -8.20 -10.52
C SER A 449 -20.85 -6.72 -10.37
N ALA A 450 -22.04 -6.42 -9.85
CA ALA A 450 -22.47 -5.05 -9.55
C ALA A 450 -22.40 -4.83 -8.04
N GLY A 451 -21.49 -3.95 -7.61
CA GLY A 451 -21.18 -3.69 -6.21
C GLY A 451 -21.53 -2.28 -5.77
N ARG A 452 -21.67 -2.12 -4.45
CA ARG A 452 -21.77 -0.82 -3.76
C ARG A 452 -20.80 -0.88 -2.58
N GLY A 453 -19.52 -0.62 -2.84
CA GLY A 453 -18.46 -0.71 -1.84
C GLY A 453 -18.63 0.32 -0.73
N SER A 454 -18.15 0.03 0.50
CA SER A 454 -18.26 0.90 1.68
C SER A 454 -17.73 2.32 1.41
N GLN A 455 -18.46 3.36 1.85
CA GLN A 455 -18.13 4.78 1.64
C GLN A 455 -17.90 5.49 2.98
N GLY A 456 -16.94 5.04 3.78
CA GLY A 456 -16.67 5.62 5.11
C GLY A 456 -17.83 5.46 6.12
N PRO A 457 -17.63 5.84 7.40
CA PRO A 457 -18.61 5.59 8.46
C PRO A 457 -19.80 6.57 8.48
N ASP A 458 -19.64 7.77 7.93
CA ASP A 458 -20.59 8.88 8.14
C ASP A 458 -21.76 8.92 7.15
N VAL A 459 -21.68 8.20 6.01
CA VAL A 459 -22.77 8.13 5.02
C VAL A 459 -23.42 6.75 4.98
N LYS A 460 -24.74 6.73 5.12
CA LYS A 460 -25.52 5.48 5.10
C LYS A 460 -25.82 5.04 3.68
N PHE A 461 -25.78 3.73 3.43
CA PHE A 461 -26.27 3.17 2.17
C PHE A 461 -27.78 3.25 2.10
N THR A 462 -28.30 3.91 1.06
CA THR A 462 -29.70 3.75 0.66
C THR A 462 -29.92 2.28 0.27
N LYS A 463 -30.97 1.62 0.79
CA LYS A 463 -31.29 0.23 0.37
C LYS A 463 -31.60 0.20 -1.13
N SER A 464 -30.83 -0.57 -1.89
CA SER A 464 -30.94 -0.66 -3.34
C SER A 464 -30.43 -2.03 -3.80
N THR A 465 -31.17 -2.70 -4.68
CA THR A 465 -30.80 -4.00 -5.25
C THR A 465 -30.78 -3.91 -6.77
N VAL A 466 -29.96 -4.74 -7.42
CA VAL A 466 -29.92 -4.83 -8.88
C VAL A 466 -31.22 -5.42 -9.41
N LYS A 467 -31.96 -4.64 -10.21
CA LYS A 467 -33.17 -5.08 -10.91
C LYS A 467 -32.83 -5.74 -12.24
N SER A 468 -31.91 -5.16 -13.01
CA SER A 468 -31.42 -5.72 -14.27
C SER A 468 -29.98 -5.32 -14.54
N LEU A 469 -29.29 -6.16 -15.31
CA LEU A 469 -27.92 -5.93 -15.77
C LEU A 469 -27.85 -6.30 -17.26
N LYS A 470 -27.32 -5.37 -18.06
CA LYS A 470 -27.02 -5.56 -19.48
C LYS A 470 -25.52 -5.34 -19.72
N VAL A 471 -24.97 -6.05 -20.70
CA VAL A 471 -23.56 -5.93 -21.09
C VAL A 471 -23.47 -5.82 -22.60
N TRP A 472 -22.56 -4.97 -23.06
CA TRP A 472 -22.18 -4.85 -24.46
C TRP A 472 -20.67 -4.92 -24.61
N ALA A 473 -20.23 -5.34 -25.79
CA ALA A 473 -18.84 -5.33 -26.19
C ALA A 473 -18.67 -4.53 -27.48
N SER A 474 -17.50 -3.92 -27.62
CA SER A 474 -17.09 -3.20 -28.82
C SER A 474 -15.68 -3.63 -29.22
N SER A 475 -15.44 -3.78 -30.52
CA SER A 475 -14.14 -4.09 -31.11
C SER A 475 -13.54 -2.92 -31.91
N ASP A 476 -14.21 -1.76 -31.91
CA ASP A 476 -13.85 -0.57 -32.71
C ASP A 476 -13.61 0.68 -31.83
N GLY A 477 -13.20 0.46 -30.58
CA GLY A 477 -12.93 1.55 -29.64
C GLY A 477 -14.20 2.24 -29.11
N GLY A 478 -15.34 1.56 -29.14
CA GLY A 478 -16.60 2.04 -28.58
C GLY A 478 -17.46 2.84 -29.55
N GLN A 479 -17.20 2.76 -30.86
CA GLN A 479 -18.02 3.39 -31.90
C GLN A 479 -19.32 2.60 -32.09
N THR A 480 -19.23 1.27 -32.19
CA THR A 480 -20.39 0.37 -32.24
C THR A 480 -20.40 -0.59 -31.05
N TRP A 481 -21.60 -1.01 -30.64
CA TRP A 481 -21.81 -1.85 -29.46
C TRP A 481 -22.69 -3.05 -29.79
N LYS A 482 -22.19 -4.25 -29.52
CA LYS A 482 -22.93 -5.50 -29.67
C LYS A 482 -23.35 -6.00 -28.29
N ALA A 483 -24.62 -6.34 -28.13
CA ALA A 483 -25.13 -6.88 -26.88
C ALA A 483 -24.51 -8.27 -26.62
N ALA A 484 -24.03 -8.49 -25.40
CA ALA A 484 -23.59 -9.80 -24.94
C ALA A 484 -24.80 -10.57 -24.37
N THR A 485 -24.77 -11.89 -24.50
CA THR A 485 -25.75 -12.73 -23.78
C THR A 485 -25.35 -12.76 -22.31
N VAL A 486 -26.26 -12.32 -21.43
CA VAL A 486 -26.02 -12.23 -19.98
C VAL A 486 -26.92 -13.23 -19.25
N THR A 487 -26.31 -14.09 -18.44
CA THR A 487 -27.03 -15.04 -17.58
C THR A 487 -26.67 -14.79 -16.13
N ARG A 488 -27.64 -14.95 -15.23
CA ARG A 488 -27.39 -14.82 -13.78
C ARG A 488 -26.68 -16.06 -13.26
N SER A 489 -25.68 -15.88 -12.40
CA SER A 489 -24.85 -16.94 -11.83
C SER A 489 -24.60 -16.64 -10.34
N GLY A 490 -25.50 -17.08 -9.46
CA GLY A 490 -25.45 -16.75 -8.03
C GLY A 490 -25.65 -15.26 -7.78
N SER A 491 -24.70 -14.61 -7.10
CA SER A 491 -24.68 -13.17 -6.82
C SER A 491 -24.09 -12.32 -7.96
N SER A 492 -23.58 -12.95 -9.02
CA SER A 492 -22.99 -12.31 -10.19
C SER A 492 -23.71 -12.69 -11.48
N TRP A 493 -23.19 -12.21 -12.60
CA TRP A 493 -23.66 -12.51 -13.95
C TRP A 493 -22.50 -13.03 -14.78
N LYS A 494 -22.80 -13.84 -15.80
CA LYS A 494 -21.86 -14.26 -16.84
C LYS A 494 -22.30 -13.66 -18.16
N ALA A 495 -21.44 -12.86 -18.77
CA ALA A 495 -21.62 -12.31 -20.11
C ALA A 495 -20.77 -13.11 -21.10
N SER A 496 -21.38 -13.52 -22.21
CA SER A 496 -20.70 -14.19 -23.32
C SER A 496 -20.30 -13.15 -24.37
N VAL A 497 -19.00 -12.91 -24.53
CA VAL A 497 -18.45 -11.87 -25.42
C VAL A 497 -17.74 -12.51 -26.60
N HIS A 498 -18.19 -12.19 -27.82
CA HIS A 498 -17.51 -12.61 -29.05
C HIS A 498 -16.31 -11.72 -29.34
N ASN A 499 -15.14 -12.34 -29.48
CA ASN A 499 -13.88 -11.66 -29.75
C ASN A 499 -13.68 -11.45 -31.25
N PRO A 500 -13.11 -10.31 -31.67
CA PRO A 500 -12.68 -10.11 -33.05
C PRO A 500 -11.45 -10.98 -33.37
N ALA A 501 -10.96 -10.90 -34.61
CA ALA A 501 -9.74 -11.60 -35.02
C ALA A 501 -8.46 -11.00 -34.42
N SER A 502 -8.46 -9.70 -34.10
CA SER A 502 -7.32 -8.98 -33.51
C SER A 502 -7.78 -7.70 -32.80
N GLY A 503 -6.84 -7.02 -32.12
CA GLY A 503 -7.10 -5.73 -31.48
C GLY A 503 -7.42 -5.86 -29.99
N ALA A 504 -8.41 -5.09 -29.53
CA ALA A 504 -8.84 -5.10 -28.13
C ALA A 504 -10.36 -4.96 -28.03
N VAL A 505 -10.93 -5.49 -26.95
CA VAL A 505 -12.36 -5.39 -26.67
C VAL A 505 -12.59 -4.31 -25.63
N ALA A 506 -13.55 -3.42 -25.85
CA ALA A 506 -14.13 -2.55 -24.83
C ALA A 506 -15.39 -3.18 -24.25
N LEU A 507 -15.64 -3.02 -22.95
CA LEU A 507 -16.81 -3.55 -22.27
C LEU A 507 -17.65 -2.41 -21.71
N ARG A 508 -18.97 -2.53 -21.85
CA ARG A 508 -19.94 -1.61 -21.26
C ARG A 508 -20.98 -2.39 -20.47
N SER A 509 -21.32 -1.91 -19.29
CA SER A 509 -22.46 -2.40 -18.51
C SER A 509 -23.54 -1.34 -18.38
N GLN A 510 -24.76 -1.78 -18.13
CA GLN A 510 -25.82 -0.95 -17.58
C GLN A 510 -26.52 -1.72 -16.47
N VAL A 511 -26.49 -1.17 -15.27
CA VAL A 511 -27.22 -1.65 -14.10
C VAL A 511 -28.43 -0.75 -13.89
N THR A 512 -29.61 -1.34 -13.76
CA THR A 512 -30.81 -0.64 -13.28
C THR A 512 -31.12 -1.14 -11.88
N ASP A 513 -31.32 -0.21 -10.96
CA ASP A 513 -31.60 -0.51 -9.56
C ASP A 513 -33.11 -0.57 -9.23
N SER A 514 -33.43 -1.08 -8.05
CA SER A 514 -34.81 -1.23 -7.56
C SER A 514 -35.53 0.11 -7.30
N THR A 515 -34.79 1.22 -7.22
CA THR A 515 -35.31 2.58 -7.03
C THR A 515 -35.46 3.37 -8.33
N GLY A 516 -35.09 2.75 -9.47
CA GLY A 516 -35.18 3.31 -10.81
C GLY A 516 -33.94 4.11 -11.25
N GLY A 517 -32.86 4.13 -10.46
CA GLY A 517 -31.59 4.69 -10.88
C GLY A 517 -30.86 3.78 -11.87
N THR A 518 -29.92 4.37 -12.60
CA THR A 518 -29.13 3.67 -13.62
C THR A 518 -27.66 3.96 -13.45
N SER A 519 -26.84 2.93 -13.64
CA SER A 519 -25.38 3.03 -13.65
C SER A 519 -24.87 2.45 -14.97
N VAL A 520 -24.23 3.27 -15.79
CA VAL A 520 -23.55 2.84 -17.01
C VAL A 520 -22.06 3.02 -16.79
N GLU A 521 -21.30 1.96 -17.05
CA GLU A 521 -19.86 1.97 -16.96
C GLU A 521 -19.29 1.45 -18.28
N THR A 522 -18.27 2.10 -18.81
CA THR A 522 -17.53 1.63 -19.99
C THR A 522 -16.04 1.60 -19.69
N VAL A 523 -15.41 0.44 -19.90
CA VAL A 523 -13.95 0.30 -19.87
C VAL A 523 -13.45 0.10 -21.30
N TYR A 524 -12.62 1.04 -21.77
CA TYR A 524 -12.03 0.98 -23.10
C TYR A 524 -10.77 0.11 -23.09
N ARG A 525 -10.58 -0.69 -24.15
CA ARG A 525 -9.49 -1.67 -24.24
C ARG A 525 -9.42 -2.56 -22.99
N ALA A 526 -10.56 -3.11 -22.58
CA ALA A 526 -10.71 -3.93 -21.38
C ALA A 526 -9.77 -5.14 -21.38
N TYR A 527 -9.63 -5.83 -22.52
CA TYR A 527 -8.63 -6.87 -22.74
C TYR A 527 -8.21 -6.93 -24.22
N ALA A 528 -7.04 -7.52 -24.49
CA ALA A 528 -6.49 -7.65 -25.85
C ALA A 528 -6.90 -8.96 -26.52
N ILE A 529 -6.67 -9.07 -27.83
CA ILE A 529 -6.86 -10.28 -28.63
C ILE A 529 -5.54 -10.70 -29.27
N GLY A 530 -5.22 -12.00 -29.20
CA GLY A 530 -4.13 -12.61 -29.98
C GLY A 530 -3.38 -13.67 -29.22
#